data_AF-A0A812QWX4-F1
#
_entry.id   AF-A0A812QWX4-F1
#
_cell.length_a   1.000
_cell.length_b   1.000
_cell.length_c   1.000
_cell.angle_alpha   90.00
_cell.angle_beta   90.00
_cell.angle_gamma   90.00
#
_symmetry.space_group_name_H-M   'P 1'
#
loop_
_entity.id
_entity.type
_entity.pdbx_description
1 polymer ?
#
loop_
_entity_poly.entity_id
_entity_poly.type
_entity_poly.pdbx_seq_one_letter_code
_entity_poly.pdbx_strand_id
1 'polypeptide(L)'
;FVWLLALANALPSSVVVHGRQGRNSNINGVYIRDYAWRHSLCWRRAGHAGSGGQVFLYFEGEWRMGPSPEDGSVWAFARSLASSPLLIDQPWQVWDGQRVVQDPQLRVSDTSLVPQVLLLSFGEGSPLELAALQGMLMQQPGLWDGRPYYKHMQQELFLLCSLAEGWRLGPLPLGEKPPRPLLFSRSAAALPQEIVESWRVPSLGPGGADELPAAAVRLAAMDFGPQRQQPNQPRHLVIEGVSSGNGSANGVYRLASESWNLKPLYHKTDAIRTASLWYAAGDWRIGPSIEDGRVWVYATAESASNVDATWFSFAGLVEEVRVVDAATAIPSSVSIGGTEFVQESRLCDARPVYVATGLEEGNRSEDGSGSGGGMKVYLYFRAQESEWWLGPEVGGRECLARATGSLLSVVPTAALQFRMEPPRDAAAGAAGAATTGSGAPDPELGSGDLPPIKAKVPTWLPLVCSLATAAAWLLLLRPLRSEAVSTKEKPAALACVVCLEAPRTILLMPCRHVCCCKDCAERLDRCPMCRTETTSLAEVFL
;
A
#
# COMPACT_ATOMS: atom_id res chain seq x y z
N PHE A 1 33.91 2.13 27.97
CA PHE A 1 33.80 0.98 27.05
C PHE A 1 32.35 0.54 26.83
N VAL A 2 31.67 -0.14 27.77
CA VAL A 2 30.31 -0.70 27.54
C VAL A 2 29.30 0.31 26.94
N TRP A 3 29.26 1.55 27.45
CA TRP A 3 28.38 2.62 26.94
C TRP A 3 28.61 3.00 25.46
N LEU A 4 29.84 2.87 24.93
CA LEU A 4 30.13 3.17 23.52
C LEU A 4 29.60 2.09 22.58
N LEU A 5 29.60 0.82 23.01
CA LEU A 5 29.04 -0.29 22.25
C LEU A 5 27.50 -0.24 22.21
N ALA A 6 26.86 0.22 23.30
CA ALA A 6 25.40 0.43 23.31
C ALA A 6 24.97 1.52 22.32
N LEU A 7 25.66 2.66 22.31
CA LEU A 7 25.42 3.74 21.32
C LEU A 7 25.72 3.29 19.88
N ALA A 8 26.72 2.42 19.67
CA ALA A 8 27.09 1.96 18.33
C ALA A 8 25.96 1.22 17.59
N ASN A 9 25.03 0.57 18.29
CA ASN A 9 23.87 -0.10 17.69
C ASN A 9 22.64 0.81 17.51
N ALA A 10 22.66 2.04 18.04
CA ALA A 10 21.57 3.01 17.94
C ALA A 10 21.77 4.05 16.82
N LEU A 11 22.88 3.95 16.06
CA LEU A 11 23.25 4.90 15.01
C LEU A 11 23.01 4.31 13.61
N PRO A 12 22.49 5.10 12.65
CA PRO A 12 22.07 4.62 11.34
C PRO A 12 23.23 3.98 10.56
N SER A 13 22.97 2.85 9.92
CA SER A 13 23.90 2.19 8.99
C SER A 13 24.11 2.99 7.70
N SER A 14 23.11 3.77 7.30
CA SER A 14 23.14 4.65 6.12
C SER A 14 22.32 5.91 6.34
N VAL A 15 22.74 7.02 5.74
CA VAL A 15 22.02 8.31 5.76
C VAL A 15 22.07 8.97 4.38
N VAL A 16 21.09 9.83 4.08
CA VAL A 16 21.07 10.66 2.86
C VAL A 16 21.49 12.08 3.23
N VAL A 17 22.50 12.61 2.54
CA VAL A 17 22.82 14.04 2.52
C VAL A 17 22.17 14.65 1.29
N HIS A 18 21.35 15.68 1.47
CA HIS A 18 20.57 16.28 0.38
C HIS A 18 20.40 17.80 0.54
N GLY A 19 19.80 18.42 -0.47
CA GLY A 19 19.46 19.85 -0.48
C GLY A 19 20.57 20.83 -0.84
N ARG A 20 21.86 20.43 -0.90
CA ARG A 20 22.94 21.38 -1.28
C ARG A 20 22.88 21.75 -2.76
N GLN A 21 22.77 23.04 -3.07
CA GLN A 21 22.85 23.58 -4.43
C GLN A 21 24.17 24.36 -4.66
N GLY A 22 24.63 24.45 -5.91
CA GLY A 22 25.84 25.23 -6.26
C GLY A 22 27.15 24.57 -5.82
N ARG A 23 28.14 25.36 -5.37
CA ARG A 23 29.50 24.85 -5.07
C ARG A 23 29.47 23.78 -3.96
N ASN A 24 30.28 22.74 -4.10
CA ASN A 24 30.33 21.57 -3.23
C ASN A 24 29.04 20.71 -3.19
N SER A 25 28.08 20.90 -4.11
CA SER A 25 26.87 20.05 -4.21
C SER A 25 27.14 18.56 -4.42
N ASN A 26 28.35 18.18 -4.80
CA ASN A 26 28.83 16.79 -4.80
C ASN A 26 28.76 16.11 -3.41
N ILE A 27 28.61 16.86 -2.30
CA ILE A 27 28.31 16.26 -0.98
C ILE A 27 26.95 15.56 -0.93
N ASN A 28 26.00 15.90 -1.82
CA ASN A 28 24.71 15.22 -1.89
C ASN A 28 24.88 13.75 -2.31
N GLY A 29 24.15 12.84 -1.65
CA GLY A 29 24.15 11.41 -1.91
C GLY A 29 23.91 10.58 -0.64
N VAL A 30 23.96 9.26 -0.79
CA VAL A 30 23.82 8.28 0.28
C VAL A 30 25.19 7.92 0.85
N TYR A 31 25.30 8.00 2.17
CA TYR A 31 26.51 7.72 2.94
C TYR A 31 26.28 6.45 3.77
N ILE A 32 27.21 5.50 3.64
CA ILE A 32 27.20 4.23 4.38
C ILE A 32 28.22 4.33 5.51
N ARG A 33 27.85 3.86 6.70
CA ARG A 33 28.68 3.94 7.90
C ARG A 33 30.00 3.21 7.70
N ASP A 34 31.12 3.88 7.99
CA ASP A 34 32.46 3.33 7.79
C ASP A 34 33.13 3.02 9.14
N TYR A 35 33.60 1.79 9.29
CA TYR A 35 34.22 1.27 10.51
C TYR A 35 35.75 1.21 10.43
N ALA A 36 36.36 1.58 9.29
CA ALA A 36 37.81 1.62 9.15
C ALA A 36 38.45 2.73 10.01
N TRP A 37 37.75 3.86 10.15
CA TRP A 37 38.22 5.00 10.94
C TRP A 37 37.89 4.82 12.43
N ARG A 38 38.85 4.30 13.20
CA ARG A 38 38.61 3.74 14.55
C ARG A 38 38.36 4.76 15.66
N HIS A 39 38.50 6.06 15.40
CA HIS A 39 38.64 7.08 16.45
C HIS A 39 37.41 7.98 16.66
N SER A 40 36.53 8.14 15.67
CA SER A 40 35.23 8.83 15.84
C SER A 40 34.17 8.29 14.88
N LEU A 41 32.93 8.78 14.98
CA LEU A 41 31.83 8.37 14.12
C LEU A 41 32.05 8.85 12.68
N CYS A 42 31.89 7.95 11.71
CA CYS A 42 32.15 8.22 10.29
C CYS A 42 31.18 7.46 9.37
N TRP A 43 30.75 8.12 8.29
CA TRP A 43 30.05 7.54 7.15
C TRP A 43 30.76 7.99 5.88
N ARG A 44 30.93 7.08 4.93
CA ARG A 44 31.53 7.32 3.62
C ARG A 44 30.44 7.35 2.55
N ARG A 45 30.41 8.38 1.72
CA ARG A 45 29.54 8.46 0.53
C ARG A 45 29.80 7.22 -0.33
N ALA A 46 28.77 6.47 -0.69
CA ALA A 46 28.94 5.34 -1.59
C ALA A 46 29.42 5.82 -2.98
N GLY A 47 29.91 4.89 -3.81
CA GLY A 47 30.42 5.20 -5.17
C GLY A 47 31.81 4.64 -5.43
N HIS A 48 32.26 4.73 -6.68
CA HIS A 48 33.59 4.30 -7.09
C HIS A 48 34.62 5.42 -6.90
N ALA A 49 35.86 5.07 -6.54
CA ALA A 49 36.93 6.03 -6.24
C ALA A 49 37.45 6.83 -7.46
N GLY A 50 36.90 6.62 -8.67
CA GLY A 50 37.46 7.13 -9.93
C GLY A 50 36.92 8.46 -10.45
N SER A 51 35.77 8.97 -9.95
CA SER A 51 34.99 10.01 -10.65
C SER A 51 34.88 11.38 -9.95
N GLY A 52 35.38 11.54 -8.72
CA GLY A 52 35.32 12.85 -8.04
C GLY A 52 35.81 12.91 -6.59
N GLY A 53 36.72 12.01 -6.20
CA GLY A 53 37.16 11.86 -4.82
C GLY A 53 36.16 11.12 -3.93
N GLN A 54 36.69 10.55 -2.85
CA GLN A 54 35.85 10.06 -1.76
C GLN A 54 35.25 11.27 -1.01
N VAL A 55 34.11 11.08 -0.36
CA VAL A 55 33.54 12.08 0.55
C VAL A 55 33.08 11.36 1.82
N PHE A 56 33.35 11.96 2.98
CA PHE A 56 32.99 11.44 4.29
C PHE A 56 32.14 12.46 5.05
N LEU A 57 31.23 11.96 5.89
CA LEU A 57 30.51 12.67 6.94
C LEU A 57 31.02 12.11 8.27
N TYR A 58 31.62 12.94 9.10
CA TYR A 58 32.27 12.51 10.34
C TYR A 58 32.06 13.48 11.50
N PHE A 59 32.27 13.00 12.73
CA PHE A 59 32.20 13.81 13.95
C PHE A 59 33.59 14.00 14.58
N GLU A 60 33.98 15.25 14.80
CA GLU A 60 35.27 15.64 15.38
C GLU A 60 35.09 16.87 16.29
N GLY A 61 34.29 16.71 17.36
CA GLY A 61 33.86 17.81 18.22
C GLY A 61 32.74 18.68 17.62
N GLU A 62 32.62 18.67 16.29
CA GLU A 62 31.46 19.13 15.51
C GLU A 62 31.23 18.14 14.35
N TRP A 63 30.10 18.25 13.65
CA TRP A 63 29.84 17.45 12.46
C TRP A 63 30.47 18.07 11.21
N ARG A 64 31.18 17.27 10.40
CA ARG A 64 32.00 17.73 9.26
C ARG A 64 31.76 16.86 8.02
N MET A 65 31.91 17.46 6.83
CA MET A 65 31.91 16.80 5.54
C MET A 65 33.14 17.21 4.72
N GLY A 66 33.86 16.26 4.11
CA GLY A 66 35.08 16.53 3.34
C GLY A 66 35.67 15.28 2.66
N PRO A 67 36.81 15.39 1.93
CA PRO A 67 37.38 14.31 1.15
C PRO A 67 38.04 13.20 1.99
N SER A 68 38.53 13.55 3.18
CA SER A 68 38.96 12.63 4.26
C SER A 68 39.02 13.41 5.58
N PRO A 69 38.83 12.77 6.76
CA PRO A 69 39.25 13.35 8.03
C PRO A 69 40.76 13.63 8.09
N GLU A 70 41.56 12.86 7.35
CA GLU A 70 43.02 12.93 7.35
C GLU A 70 43.57 14.07 6.47
N ASP A 71 42.82 14.47 5.42
CA ASP A 71 43.17 15.57 4.52
C ASP A 71 42.95 16.97 5.15
N GLY A 72 42.38 17.04 6.37
CA GLY A 72 42.04 18.27 7.08
C GLY A 72 41.03 19.20 6.38
N SER A 73 40.58 18.84 5.18
CA SER A 73 39.78 19.68 4.30
C SER A 73 38.29 19.55 4.64
N VAL A 74 37.65 20.65 5.02
CA VAL A 74 36.23 20.68 5.38
C VAL A 74 35.45 21.48 4.34
N TRP A 75 34.49 20.83 3.68
CA TRP A 75 33.62 21.44 2.65
C TRP A 75 32.31 21.96 3.23
N ALA A 76 31.79 21.27 4.25
CA ALA A 76 30.66 21.68 5.07
C ALA A 76 30.82 21.22 6.52
N PHE A 77 30.29 21.96 7.49
CA PHE A 77 30.26 21.58 8.91
C PHE A 77 29.01 22.11 9.61
N ALA A 78 28.61 21.45 10.71
CA ALA A 78 27.52 21.89 11.58
C ALA A 78 28.00 21.85 13.04
N ARG A 79 27.94 23.01 13.71
CA ARG A 79 28.35 23.21 15.11
C ARG A 79 27.31 22.63 16.08
N SER A 80 27.15 21.31 16.01
CA SER A 80 26.23 20.54 16.86
C SER A 80 26.97 19.40 17.54
N LEU A 81 26.66 19.19 18.82
CA LEU A 81 27.12 18.05 19.63
C LEU A 81 26.12 16.88 19.60
N ALA A 82 25.18 16.88 18.64
CA ALA A 82 24.22 15.81 18.43
C ALA A 82 24.92 14.45 18.28
N SER A 83 24.44 13.43 19.01
CA SER A 83 25.03 12.08 19.01
C SER A 83 24.86 11.32 17.70
N SER A 84 23.96 11.77 16.82
CA SER A 84 23.63 11.20 15.51
C SER A 84 23.47 12.33 14.49
N PRO A 85 23.90 12.16 13.23
CA PRO A 85 23.77 13.22 12.24
C PRO A 85 22.31 13.48 11.83
N LEU A 86 21.40 12.54 12.12
CA LEU A 86 19.95 12.69 11.96
C LEU A 86 19.31 13.63 13.01
N LEU A 87 20.06 14.04 14.04
CA LEU A 87 19.61 14.92 15.12
C LEU A 87 20.23 16.32 15.00
N ILE A 88 20.79 16.68 13.85
CA ILE A 88 21.33 18.03 13.58
C ILE A 88 20.17 18.96 13.19
N ASP A 89 19.78 19.81 14.13
CA ASP A 89 18.78 20.87 13.97
C ASP A 89 19.39 22.20 13.49
N GLN A 90 20.69 22.41 13.73
CA GLN A 90 21.43 23.62 13.35
C GLN A 90 21.65 23.72 11.82
N PRO A 91 21.62 24.92 11.24
CA PRO A 91 21.96 25.12 9.84
C PRO A 91 23.43 24.75 9.57
N TRP A 92 23.65 24.01 8.49
CA TRP A 92 25.00 23.68 8.03
C TRP A 92 25.71 24.94 7.53
N GLN A 93 27.03 24.94 7.65
CA GLN A 93 27.93 25.98 7.17
C GLN A 93 28.81 25.39 6.06
N VAL A 94 28.83 26.02 4.89
CA VAL A 94 29.42 25.50 3.65
C VAL A 94 30.35 26.53 3.03
N TRP A 95 31.47 26.10 2.45
CA TRP A 95 32.35 26.99 1.68
C TRP A 95 31.73 27.32 0.30
N ASP A 96 31.35 28.58 0.07
CA ASP A 96 30.77 29.04 -1.20
C ASP A 96 31.80 29.20 -2.33
N GLY A 97 33.09 29.27 -1.98
CA GLY A 97 34.20 29.54 -2.88
C GLY A 97 35.05 30.75 -2.49
N GLN A 98 34.48 31.66 -1.69
CA GLN A 98 35.11 32.88 -1.17
C GLN A 98 35.04 32.97 0.35
N ARG A 99 33.99 32.41 0.96
CA ARG A 99 33.73 32.43 2.41
C ARG A 99 32.91 31.22 2.85
N VAL A 100 32.77 31.08 4.16
CA VAL A 100 31.78 30.19 4.78
C VAL A 100 30.43 30.90 4.83
N VAL A 101 29.37 30.26 4.34
CA VAL A 101 27.98 30.71 4.43
C VAL A 101 27.11 29.66 5.13
N GLN A 102 26.01 30.07 5.74
CA GLN A 102 24.97 29.13 6.16
C GLN A 102 24.22 28.60 4.94
N ASP A 103 24.00 27.29 4.90
CA ASP A 103 23.12 26.63 3.94
C ASP A 103 21.84 26.16 4.66
N PRO A 104 20.70 26.86 4.46
CA PRO A 104 19.44 26.49 5.07
C PRO A 104 18.71 25.36 4.34
N GLN A 105 19.23 24.84 3.22
CA GLN A 105 18.64 23.73 2.45
C GLN A 105 19.35 22.39 2.70
N LEU A 106 20.66 22.40 2.92
CA LEU A 106 21.46 21.20 3.23
C LEU A 106 20.93 20.48 4.48
N ARG A 107 20.63 19.19 4.35
CA ARG A 107 20.16 18.30 5.41
C ARG A 107 20.88 16.95 5.40
N VAL A 108 20.86 16.29 6.55
CA VAL A 108 21.06 14.84 6.66
C VAL A 108 19.73 14.23 7.06
N SER A 109 19.38 13.08 6.49
CA SER A 109 18.09 12.43 6.70
C SER A 109 18.20 10.91 6.56
N ASP A 110 17.16 10.19 6.97
CA ASP A 110 17.14 8.73 6.86
C ASP A 110 17.06 8.28 5.39
N THR A 111 17.59 7.09 5.10
CA THR A 111 17.42 6.40 3.82
C THR A 111 15.98 6.09 3.44
N SER A 112 15.01 6.19 4.36
CA SER A 112 13.57 6.15 4.05
C SER A 112 13.12 7.22 3.06
N LEU A 113 13.87 8.31 2.86
CA LEU A 113 13.57 9.31 1.83
C LEU A 113 13.85 8.82 0.40
N VAL A 114 14.57 7.71 0.21
CA VAL A 114 14.84 7.14 -1.11
C VAL A 114 13.56 6.46 -1.63
N PRO A 115 12.86 7.04 -2.64
CA PRO A 115 11.60 6.48 -3.10
C PRO A 115 11.86 5.14 -3.78
N GLN A 116 11.00 4.15 -3.51
CA GLN A 116 11.08 2.83 -4.15
C GLN A 116 10.54 2.85 -5.58
N VAL A 117 9.59 3.74 -5.87
CA VAL A 117 9.05 3.97 -7.22
C VAL A 117 8.99 5.47 -7.49
N LEU A 118 9.40 5.86 -8.69
CA LEU A 118 9.21 7.18 -9.26
C LEU A 118 8.25 7.09 -10.45
N LEU A 119 7.30 8.02 -10.54
CA LEU A 119 6.52 8.23 -11.76
C LEU A 119 7.24 9.25 -12.64
N LEU A 120 7.67 8.81 -13.82
CA LEU A 120 8.19 9.68 -14.88
C LEU A 120 7.02 10.12 -15.77
N SER A 121 6.84 11.42 -15.91
CA SER A 121 5.84 12.03 -16.79
C SER A 121 6.37 13.29 -17.48
N PHE A 122 5.72 13.67 -18.58
CA PHE A 122 6.15 14.78 -19.43
C PHE A 122 5.08 15.87 -19.50
N GLY A 123 5.52 17.13 -19.55
CA GLY A 123 4.67 18.32 -19.57
C GLY A 123 4.53 18.93 -20.96
N GLU A 124 3.64 19.93 -21.08
CA GLU A 124 3.47 20.68 -22.32
C GLU A 124 4.81 21.25 -22.83
N GLY A 125 5.06 21.12 -24.14
CA GLY A 125 6.32 21.50 -24.77
C GLY A 125 7.41 20.40 -24.77
N SER A 126 7.19 19.23 -24.18
CA SER A 126 8.06 18.07 -24.43
C SER A 126 7.87 17.51 -25.85
N PRO A 127 8.94 17.10 -26.57
CA PRO A 127 8.81 16.36 -27.82
C PRO A 127 7.95 15.09 -27.67
N LEU A 128 7.08 14.83 -28.65
CA LEU A 128 6.13 13.69 -28.65
C LEU A 128 6.82 12.33 -28.48
N GLU A 129 8.06 12.20 -28.95
CA GLU A 129 8.90 11.01 -28.83
C GLU A 129 9.19 10.64 -27.36
N LEU A 130 9.22 11.63 -26.45
CA LEU A 130 9.42 11.39 -25.02
C LEU A 130 8.17 10.86 -24.32
N ALA A 131 6.97 11.06 -24.88
CA ALA A 131 5.73 10.53 -24.29
C ALA A 131 5.73 8.99 -24.22
N ALA A 132 6.46 8.33 -25.12
CA ALA A 132 6.70 6.88 -25.08
C ALA A 132 7.62 6.42 -23.93
N LEU A 133 8.23 7.35 -23.18
CA LEU A 133 9.04 7.09 -21.98
C LEU A 133 8.26 7.35 -20.68
N GLN A 134 6.98 7.75 -20.76
CA GLN A 134 6.14 7.98 -19.58
C GLN A 134 5.79 6.65 -18.91
N GLY A 135 6.06 6.53 -17.61
CA GLY A 135 5.82 5.29 -16.88
C GLY A 135 6.48 5.25 -15.51
N MET A 136 6.58 4.04 -14.94
CA MET A 136 7.14 3.82 -13.61
C MET A 136 8.63 3.45 -13.69
N LEU A 137 9.41 4.09 -12.83
CA LEU A 137 10.83 3.85 -12.60
C LEU A 137 10.98 3.18 -11.22
N MET A 138 11.43 1.94 -11.17
CA MET A 138 11.60 1.18 -9.92
C MET A 138 13.05 1.22 -9.43
N GLN A 139 13.25 1.52 -8.15
CA GLN A 139 14.58 1.60 -7.54
C GLN A 139 15.29 0.25 -7.70
N GLN A 140 16.57 0.28 -8.05
CA GLN A 140 17.40 -0.89 -8.20
C GLN A 140 18.25 -1.12 -6.94
N PRO A 141 18.62 -2.37 -6.61
CA PRO A 141 19.46 -2.66 -5.45
C PRO A 141 20.89 -2.13 -5.66
N GLY A 142 21.37 -1.30 -4.72
CA GLY A 142 22.67 -0.66 -4.79
C GLY A 142 22.59 0.83 -5.12
N LEU A 143 23.74 1.43 -5.45
CA LEU A 143 23.89 2.88 -5.63
C LEU A 143 24.87 3.17 -6.78
N TRP A 144 24.54 4.17 -7.61
CA TRP A 144 25.39 4.66 -8.71
C TRP A 144 26.01 6.01 -8.32
N ASP A 145 27.35 6.13 -8.34
CA ASP A 145 28.10 7.30 -7.84
C ASP A 145 27.60 7.84 -6.47
N GLY A 146 27.11 6.93 -5.63
CA GLY A 146 26.58 7.24 -4.29
C GLY A 146 25.11 7.65 -4.24
N ARG A 147 24.34 7.48 -5.31
CA ARG A 147 22.93 7.90 -5.42
C ARG A 147 22.04 6.72 -5.81
N PRO A 148 20.74 6.73 -5.46
CA PRO A 148 19.82 5.70 -5.93
C PRO A 148 19.73 5.73 -7.46
N TYR A 149 19.54 4.56 -8.07
CA TYR A 149 19.30 4.44 -9.49
C TYR A 149 18.08 3.56 -9.75
N TYR A 150 17.42 3.79 -10.88
CA TYR A 150 16.10 3.26 -11.18
C TYR A 150 16.08 2.63 -12.58
N LYS A 151 15.28 1.58 -12.76
CA LYS A 151 15.01 0.97 -14.08
C LYS A 151 13.57 1.28 -14.50
N HIS A 152 13.36 1.57 -15.77
CA HIS A 152 12.01 1.74 -16.33
C HIS A 152 11.29 0.40 -16.42
N MET A 153 10.05 0.33 -15.93
CA MET A 153 9.30 -0.93 -15.79
C MET A 153 8.91 -1.59 -17.13
N GLN A 154 9.02 -0.85 -18.23
CA GLN A 154 8.54 -1.27 -19.56
C GLN A 154 9.63 -1.26 -20.64
N GLN A 155 10.84 -0.76 -20.34
CA GLN A 155 11.93 -0.55 -21.31
C GLN A 155 13.29 -0.76 -20.62
N GLU A 156 14.32 -1.18 -21.35
CA GLU A 156 15.69 -1.32 -20.84
C GLU A 156 16.42 0.03 -20.72
N LEU A 157 15.80 0.96 -19.99
CA LEU A 157 16.29 2.30 -19.70
C LEU A 157 16.42 2.50 -18.20
N PHE A 158 17.39 3.31 -17.82
CA PHE A 158 17.79 3.53 -16.43
C PHE A 158 17.92 5.03 -16.15
N LEU A 159 17.39 5.46 -15.01
CA LEU A 159 17.61 6.78 -14.44
C LEU A 159 18.71 6.67 -13.38
N LEU A 160 19.83 7.34 -13.61
CA LEU A 160 21.00 7.33 -12.73
C LEU A 160 21.71 8.68 -12.74
N CYS A 161 22.50 8.96 -11.70
CA CYS A 161 23.32 10.16 -11.61
C CYS A 161 24.80 9.82 -11.81
N SER A 162 25.51 10.56 -12.65
CA SER A 162 26.98 10.51 -12.74
C SER A 162 27.58 11.86 -12.35
N LEU A 163 28.80 11.86 -11.82
CA LEU A 163 29.50 13.12 -11.47
C LEU A 163 29.92 13.96 -12.68
N ALA A 164 29.85 13.41 -13.90
CA ALA A 164 30.22 14.10 -15.15
C ALA A 164 29.02 14.71 -15.89
N GLU A 165 27.87 14.04 -15.91
CA GLU A 165 26.69 14.45 -16.70
C GLU A 165 25.55 15.01 -15.83
N GLY A 166 25.55 14.71 -14.53
CA GLY A 166 24.40 14.88 -13.64
C GLY A 166 23.45 13.67 -13.73
N TRP A 167 22.16 13.91 -13.54
CA TRP A 167 21.12 12.89 -13.72
C TRP A 167 20.86 12.63 -15.21
N ARG A 168 20.78 11.36 -15.61
CA ARG A 168 20.49 10.92 -16.98
C ARG A 168 19.47 9.79 -17.02
N LEU A 169 18.59 9.84 -18.01
CA LEU A 169 17.73 8.73 -18.43
C LEU A 169 18.25 8.16 -19.75
N GLY A 170 18.52 6.85 -19.79
CA GLY A 170 18.97 6.17 -21.01
C GLY A 170 19.45 4.75 -20.73
N PRO A 171 20.06 4.06 -21.71
CA PRO A 171 20.73 2.80 -21.47
C PRO A 171 21.91 2.97 -20.49
N LEU A 172 22.31 1.89 -19.81
CA LEU A 172 23.44 1.92 -18.87
C LEU A 172 24.75 2.32 -19.59
N PRO A 173 25.54 3.27 -19.03
CA PRO A 173 26.80 3.70 -19.60
C PRO A 173 27.93 2.70 -19.31
N LEU A 174 27.84 1.50 -19.90
CA LEU A 174 28.83 0.43 -19.76
C LEU A 174 29.61 0.23 -21.08
N GLY A 175 30.90 -0.12 -20.95
CA GLY A 175 31.82 -0.33 -22.08
C GLY A 175 32.60 0.92 -22.50
N GLU A 176 33.57 0.74 -23.40
CA GLU A 176 34.54 1.78 -23.82
C GLU A 176 33.90 2.97 -24.56
N LYS A 177 32.72 2.78 -25.14
CA LYS A 177 31.92 3.82 -25.81
C LYS A 177 30.51 3.78 -25.24
N PRO A 178 30.26 4.42 -24.08
CA PRO A 178 28.97 4.33 -23.42
C PRO A 178 27.86 4.91 -24.31
N PRO A 179 26.66 4.30 -24.33
CA PRO A 179 25.52 4.84 -25.08
C PRO A 179 25.13 6.24 -24.59
N ARG A 180 24.82 7.12 -25.55
CA ARG A 180 24.26 8.45 -25.27
C ARG A 180 22.99 8.31 -24.43
N PRO A 181 22.76 9.20 -23.44
CA PRO A 181 21.46 9.26 -22.78
C PRO A 181 20.37 9.74 -23.74
N LEU A 182 19.10 9.51 -23.40
CA LEU A 182 17.96 10.11 -24.08
C LEU A 182 17.66 11.50 -23.50
N LEU A 183 17.81 11.64 -22.19
CA LEU A 183 17.62 12.88 -21.43
C LEU A 183 18.70 13.03 -20.38
N PHE A 184 19.13 14.26 -20.10
CA PHE A 184 19.98 14.56 -18.96
C PHE A 184 19.65 15.92 -18.32
N SER A 185 19.89 16.05 -17.03
CA SER A 185 19.87 17.31 -16.29
C SER A 185 21.15 17.40 -15.46
N ARG A 186 21.82 18.56 -15.49
CA ARG A 186 23.10 18.79 -14.77
C ARG A 186 22.94 18.93 -13.26
N SER A 187 21.85 18.41 -12.71
CA SER A 187 21.49 18.50 -11.31
C SER A 187 22.39 17.67 -10.42
N ALA A 188 22.73 18.25 -9.28
CA ALA A 188 23.45 17.58 -8.19
C ALA A 188 22.53 17.14 -7.04
N ALA A 189 21.20 17.20 -7.21
CA ALA A 189 20.18 16.62 -6.34
C ALA A 189 20.53 15.21 -5.84
N ALA A 190 20.31 14.90 -4.56
CA ALA A 190 20.63 13.58 -4.00
C ALA A 190 19.64 12.51 -4.46
N LEU A 191 18.37 12.91 -4.58
CA LEU A 191 17.24 12.08 -4.96
C LEU A 191 16.56 12.67 -6.21
N PRO A 192 16.01 11.87 -7.15
CA PRO A 192 15.57 12.43 -8.44
C PRO A 192 14.39 13.40 -8.37
N GLN A 193 13.56 13.32 -7.33
CA GLN A 193 12.47 14.26 -7.08
C GLN A 193 12.93 15.64 -6.57
N GLU A 194 14.21 15.81 -6.24
CA GLU A 194 14.82 17.09 -5.85
C GLU A 194 15.40 17.87 -7.06
N ILE A 195 15.36 17.30 -8.27
CA ILE A 195 15.91 17.92 -9.48
C ILE A 195 15.07 19.16 -9.84
N VAL A 196 15.68 20.33 -9.76
CA VAL A 196 15.08 21.62 -10.15
C VAL A 196 15.65 22.17 -11.45
N GLU A 197 16.80 21.65 -11.88
CA GLU A 197 17.54 22.09 -13.06
C GLU A 197 16.96 21.49 -14.36
N SER A 198 16.88 22.30 -15.41
CA SER A 198 16.30 21.95 -16.71
C SER A 198 16.84 20.64 -17.30
N TRP A 199 15.95 19.87 -17.89
CA TRP A 199 16.29 18.68 -18.65
C TRP A 199 16.62 19.02 -20.11
N ARG A 200 17.51 18.23 -20.71
CA ARG A 200 18.03 18.46 -22.07
C ARG A 200 18.01 17.18 -22.89
N VAL A 201 17.69 17.31 -24.18
CA VAL A 201 17.79 16.25 -25.18
C VAL A 201 19.13 16.38 -25.92
N PRO A 202 19.98 15.33 -26.01
CA PRO A 202 21.21 15.39 -26.81
C PRO A 202 20.87 15.46 -28.30
N SER A 203 21.28 16.52 -29.00
CA SER A 203 20.97 16.65 -30.42
C SER A 203 21.88 15.76 -31.30
N LEU A 204 21.47 15.57 -32.56
CA LEU A 204 22.26 14.84 -33.55
C LEU A 204 23.46 15.65 -34.08
N GLY A 205 23.50 16.96 -33.84
CA GLY A 205 24.54 17.86 -34.32
C GLY A 205 25.78 17.95 -33.42
N PRO A 206 26.89 18.53 -33.91
CA PRO A 206 28.09 18.74 -33.10
C PRO A 206 27.90 19.88 -32.08
N GLY A 207 27.56 19.52 -30.84
CA GLY A 207 27.60 20.42 -29.68
C GLY A 207 26.25 21.01 -29.23
N GLY A 208 25.16 20.72 -29.94
CA GLY A 208 23.81 21.10 -29.50
C GLY A 208 23.24 20.12 -28.46
N ALA A 209 22.52 20.64 -27.47
CA ALA A 209 21.61 19.89 -26.63
C ALA A 209 20.42 20.79 -26.31
N ASP A 210 19.24 20.39 -26.73
CA ASP A 210 18.06 21.22 -26.71
C ASP A 210 17.46 21.21 -25.30
N GLU A 211 17.33 22.40 -24.70
CA GLU A 211 16.81 22.54 -23.34
C GLU A 211 15.28 22.54 -23.35
N LEU A 212 14.71 21.59 -22.60
CA LEU A 212 13.27 21.45 -22.46
C LEU A 212 12.72 22.53 -21.52
N PRO A 213 11.44 22.94 -21.68
CA PRO A 213 10.81 23.90 -20.78
C PRO A 213 10.87 23.49 -19.31
N ALA A 214 10.84 24.47 -18.41
CA ALA A 214 10.76 24.22 -16.97
C ALA A 214 9.56 23.31 -16.65
N ALA A 215 9.78 22.26 -15.84
CA ALA A 215 8.81 21.22 -15.51
C ALA A 215 8.22 20.41 -16.70
N ALA A 216 8.88 20.40 -17.87
CA ALA A 216 8.53 19.53 -19.01
C ALA A 216 8.93 18.05 -18.80
N VAL A 217 9.78 17.75 -17.81
CA VAL A 217 10.05 16.40 -17.30
C VAL A 217 9.77 16.42 -15.80
N ARG A 218 9.01 15.44 -15.30
CA ARG A 218 8.60 15.36 -13.90
C ARG A 218 8.88 13.96 -13.35
N LEU A 219 9.45 13.93 -12.15
CA LEU A 219 9.80 12.72 -11.41
C LEU A 219 9.16 12.77 -10.03
N ALA A 220 7.97 12.17 -9.89
CA ALA A 220 7.22 12.18 -8.64
C ALA A 220 7.53 10.91 -7.83
N ALA A 221 8.01 11.08 -6.59
CA ALA A 221 8.13 9.99 -5.63
C ALA A 221 6.75 9.39 -5.31
N MET A 222 6.67 8.06 -5.28
CA MET A 222 5.57 7.32 -4.67
C MET A 222 6.09 6.64 -3.41
N ASP A 223 5.58 7.07 -2.25
CA ASP A 223 6.17 6.76 -0.94
C ASP A 223 5.19 5.97 -0.05
N PHE A 224 5.58 4.72 0.26
CA PHE A 224 4.84 3.74 1.08
C PHE A 224 5.20 3.82 2.59
N GLY A 225 5.79 4.92 3.07
CA GLY A 225 6.28 5.07 4.43
C GLY A 225 5.24 5.46 5.51
N PRO A 226 5.41 5.05 6.78
CA PRO A 226 4.55 5.50 7.89
C PRO A 226 4.92 6.89 8.43
N GLN A 227 3.96 7.81 8.46
CA GLN A 227 4.12 9.13 9.07
C GLN A 227 3.88 9.12 10.59
N ARG A 228 4.52 10.07 11.27
CA ARG A 228 4.00 10.59 12.55
C ARG A 228 2.66 11.28 12.29
N GLN A 229 1.62 10.89 13.03
CA GLN A 229 0.29 11.48 12.94
C GLN A 229 0.35 13.01 13.04
N GLN A 230 -0.26 13.71 12.08
CA GLN A 230 -0.49 15.15 12.21
C GLN A 230 -1.55 15.38 13.30
N PRO A 231 -1.39 16.38 14.18
CA PRO A 231 -2.11 16.45 15.46
C PRO A 231 -3.61 16.76 15.37
N ASN A 232 -4.22 16.75 14.18
CA ASN A 232 -5.62 17.14 13.96
C ASN A 232 -6.32 16.35 12.84
N GLN A 233 -5.87 15.12 12.54
CA GLN A 233 -6.52 14.23 11.55
C GLN A 233 -7.57 13.32 12.23
N PRO A 234 -8.78 13.16 11.64
CA PRO A 234 -9.76 12.20 12.13
C PRO A 234 -9.22 10.78 12.17
N ARG A 235 -9.54 10.03 13.24
CA ARG A 235 -9.17 8.60 13.33
C ARG A 235 -10.02 7.71 12.43
N HIS A 236 -11.22 8.18 12.11
CA HIS A 236 -12.17 7.49 11.24
C HIS A 236 -12.91 8.49 10.37
N LEU A 237 -13.24 8.08 9.15
CA LEU A 237 -14.04 8.86 8.19
C LEU A 237 -15.26 8.04 7.77
N VAL A 238 -16.35 8.72 7.42
CA VAL A 238 -17.48 8.14 6.69
C VAL A 238 -17.37 8.59 5.24
N ILE A 239 -17.49 7.62 4.31
CA ILE A 239 -17.56 7.85 2.87
C ILE A 239 -18.93 7.37 2.36
N GLU A 240 -19.67 8.27 1.72
CA GLU A 240 -21.00 8.05 1.15
C GLU A 240 -21.06 8.55 -0.30
N GLY A 241 -22.05 8.10 -1.06
CA GLY A 241 -22.36 8.59 -2.41
C GLY A 241 -21.52 8.03 -3.56
N VAL A 242 -20.47 7.24 -3.30
CA VAL A 242 -19.63 6.63 -4.36
C VAL A 242 -20.41 5.52 -5.06
N SER A 243 -20.81 5.74 -6.30
CA SER A 243 -21.50 4.78 -7.16
C SER A 243 -20.53 3.85 -7.89
N SER A 244 -19.39 4.37 -8.34
CA SER A 244 -18.33 3.57 -8.98
C SER A 244 -17.84 2.44 -8.06
N GLY A 245 -17.54 1.28 -8.67
CA GLY A 245 -17.19 0.07 -7.89
C GLY A 245 -18.39 -0.57 -7.19
N ASN A 246 -19.61 -0.41 -7.74
CA ASN A 246 -20.86 -0.99 -7.23
C ASN A 246 -21.17 -0.61 -5.77
N GLY A 247 -20.85 0.62 -5.37
CA GLY A 247 -21.05 1.10 -4.00
C GLY A 247 -20.16 0.46 -2.92
N SER A 248 -19.22 -0.43 -3.29
CA SER A 248 -18.34 -1.12 -2.34
C SER A 248 -17.41 -0.18 -1.55
N ALA A 249 -17.13 1.00 -2.12
CA ALA A 249 -16.37 2.09 -1.51
C ALA A 249 -17.05 2.70 -0.26
N ASN A 250 -18.38 2.66 -0.14
CA ASN A 250 -19.06 3.38 0.94
C ASN A 250 -19.01 2.59 2.25
N GLY A 251 -18.68 3.29 3.32
CA GLY A 251 -18.50 2.73 4.66
C GLY A 251 -17.72 3.65 5.59
N VAL A 252 -17.46 3.15 6.79
CA VAL A 252 -16.52 3.73 7.74
C VAL A 252 -15.11 3.28 7.38
N TYR A 253 -14.19 4.23 7.36
CA TYR A 253 -12.76 4.05 7.16
C TYR A 253 -12.00 4.34 8.45
N ARG A 254 -10.81 3.78 8.60
CA ARG A 254 -9.88 4.02 9.70
C ARG A 254 -8.57 4.59 9.13
N LEU A 255 -8.01 5.57 9.83
CA LEU A 255 -6.65 6.07 9.57
C LEU A 255 -5.64 4.93 9.71
N ALA A 256 -4.81 4.72 8.69
CA ALA A 256 -3.80 3.66 8.68
C ALA A 256 -2.64 3.96 9.66
N SER A 257 -1.82 2.94 9.93
CA SER A 257 -0.53 3.12 10.62
C SER A 257 0.53 3.73 9.70
N GLU A 258 0.41 3.40 8.42
CA GLU A 258 1.17 3.88 7.28
C GLU A 258 0.59 5.19 6.71
N SER A 259 1.35 5.84 5.84
CA SER A 259 0.90 7.03 5.11
C SER A 259 1.25 6.90 3.64
N TRP A 260 0.78 7.84 2.82
CA TRP A 260 1.04 7.82 1.39
C TRP A 260 1.34 9.23 0.89
N ASN A 261 2.49 9.41 0.24
CA ASN A 261 2.95 10.71 -0.28
C ASN A 261 2.88 11.84 0.77
N LEU A 262 3.30 11.57 2.01
CA LEU A 262 3.27 12.48 3.15
C LEU A 262 1.87 13.02 3.53
N LYS A 263 0.82 12.31 3.13
CA LYS A 263 -0.60 12.55 3.47
C LYS A 263 -1.20 11.30 4.12
N PRO A 264 -2.28 11.45 4.92
CA PRO A 264 -2.91 10.31 5.60
C PRO A 264 -3.50 9.31 4.60
N LEU A 265 -3.27 8.04 4.87
CA LEU A 265 -3.90 6.90 4.19
C LEU A 265 -5.04 6.37 5.07
N TYR A 266 -6.19 6.07 4.47
CA TYR A 266 -7.33 5.50 5.17
C TYR A 266 -7.75 4.18 4.51
N HIS A 267 -8.05 3.16 5.30
CA HIS A 267 -8.56 1.86 4.83
C HIS A 267 -9.98 1.61 5.34
N LYS A 268 -10.81 0.97 4.53
CA LYS A 268 -12.17 0.59 4.92
C LYS A 268 -12.15 -0.43 6.07
N THR A 269 -13.11 -0.35 6.99
CA THR A 269 -13.07 -1.10 8.26
C THR A 269 -13.55 -2.56 8.19
N ASP A 270 -14.19 -2.97 7.09
CA ASP A 270 -14.68 -4.35 6.89
C ASP A 270 -13.57 -5.31 6.45
N ALA A 271 -12.72 -4.91 5.50
CA ALA A 271 -11.46 -5.62 5.22
C ALA A 271 -10.41 -4.73 4.53
N ILE A 272 -9.14 -5.00 4.83
CA ILE A 272 -7.98 -4.40 4.14
C ILE A 272 -8.03 -4.82 2.67
N ARG A 273 -7.83 -3.87 1.74
CA ARG A 273 -7.95 -4.00 0.27
C ARG A 273 -9.38 -4.17 -0.29
N THR A 274 -10.45 -3.91 0.47
CA THR A 274 -11.80 -3.73 -0.12
C THR A 274 -11.97 -2.33 -0.68
N ALA A 275 -11.56 -1.31 0.07
CA ALA A 275 -11.41 0.06 -0.38
C ALA A 275 -10.39 0.83 0.48
N SER A 276 -9.77 1.84 -0.11
CA SER A 276 -8.84 2.78 0.53
C SER A 276 -9.04 4.19 -0.02
N LEU A 277 -8.75 5.21 0.80
CA LEU A 277 -8.70 6.63 0.43
C LEU A 277 -7.26 7.13 0.62
N TRP A 278 -6.66 7.68 -0.45
CA TRP A 278 -5.26 8.12 -0.47
C TRP A 278 -5.04 9.37 -1.33
N TYR A 279 -3.88 10.01 -1.21
CA TYR A 279 -3.52 11.22 -1.98
C TYR A 279 -2.43 10.94 -3.02
N ALA A 280 -2.68 11.14 -4.31
CA ALA A 280 -1.69 10.93 -5.36
C ALA A 280 -1.80 11.95 -6.50
N ALA A 281 -0.65 12.41 -7.00
CA ALA A 281 -0.49 13.32 -8.14
C ALA A 281 -1.25 14.67 -8.07
N GLY A 282 -1.79 15.04 -6.91
CA GLY A 282 -2.57 16.26 -6.70
C GLY A 282 -3.95 16.00 -6.08
N ASP A 283 -4.46 14.77 -6.19
CA ASP A 283 -5.85 14.44 -5.89
C ASP A 283 -5.98 13.47 -4.71
N TRP A 284 -7.08 13.59 -3.98
CA TRP A 284 -7.63 12.48 -3.20
C TRP A 284 -8.26 11.46 -4.14
N ARG A 285 -8.09 10.17 -3.83
CA ARG A 285 -8.49 9.05 -4.69
C ARG A 285 -9.06 7.93 -3.82
N ILE A 286 -10.16 7.34 -4.29
CA ILE A 286 -10.80 6.17 -3.65
C ILE A 286 -10.79 5.01 -4.65
N GLY A 287 -10.40 3.83 -4.20
CA GLY A 287 -10.26 2.61 -4.99
C GLY A 287 -10.06 1.38 -4.10
N PRO A 288 -10.01 0.16 -4.65
CA PRO A 288 -9.99 -1.07 -3.86
C PRO A 288 -8.72 -1.21 -3.01
N SER A 289 -7.56 -1.06 -3.65
CA SER A 289 -6.25 -1.07 -3.02
C SER A 289 -5.33 -0.07 -3.71
N ILE A 290 -4.44 0.52 -2.92
CA ILE A 290 -3.37 1.40 -3.40
C ILE A 290 -2.32 0.63 -4.23
N GLU A 291 -2.13 -0.66 -3.92
CA GLU A 291 -1.25 -1.58 -4.64
C GLU A 291 -1.77 -1.93 -6.04
N ASP A 292 -3.10 -1.99 -6.21
CA ASP A 292 -3.74 -2.35 -7.49
C ASP A 292 -3.74 -1.18 -8.49
N GLY A 293 -3.43 0.03 -8.05
CA GLY A 293 -3.43 1.27 -8.85
C GLY A 293 -4.80 1.71 -9.39
N ARG A 294 -5.87 0.94 -9.14
CA ARG A 294 -7.23 1.19 -9.63
C ARG A 294 -7.88 2.31 -8.84
N VAL A 295 -8.41 3.32 -9.55
CA VAL A 295 -9.18 4.42 -8.97
C VAL A 295 -10.63 4.29 -9.43
N TRP A 296 -11.57 4.43 -8.50
CA TRP A 296 -12.99 4.57 -8.80
C TRP A 296 -13.36 6.03 -8.97
N VAL A 297 -13.05 6.86 -7.96
CA VAL A 297 -13.30 8.31 -7.95
C VAL A 297 -12.08 9.09 -7.44
N TYR A 298 -11.96 10.35 -7.85
CA TYR A 298 -10.91 11.28 -7.41
C TYR A 298 -11.45 12.72 -7.28
N ALA A 299 -10.78 13.54 -6.45
CA ALA A 299 -11.10 14.95 -6.23
C ALA A 299 -9.86 15.78 -5.82
N THR A 300 -9.79 17.02 -6.30
CA THR A 300 -8.70 17.98 -6.02
C THR A 300 -8.99 18.77 -4.73
N ALA A 301 -8.44 18.34 -3.59
CA ALA A 301 -8.62 19.05 -2.31
C ALA A 301 -7.41 18.97 -1.37
N GLU A 302 -7.32 19.92 -0.44
CA GLU A 302 -6.18 20.06 0.48
C GLU A 302 -6.15 18.98 1.58
N SER A 303 -7.31 18.51 2.04
CA SER A 303 -7.46 17.59 3.18
C SER A 303 -8.42 16.44 2.89
N ALA A 304 -8.23 15.30 3.56
CA ALA A 304 -9.08 14.11 3.40
C ALA A 304 -10.47 14.25 4.04
N SER A 305 -10.59 15.08 5.08
CA SER A 305 -11.73 15.12 6.00
C SER A 305 -12.76 16.21 5.69
N ASN A 306 -12.46 17.09 4.74
CA ASN A 306 -13.36 18.14 4.26
C ASN A 306 -13.08 18.37 2.76
N VAL A 307 -13.46 17.40 1.93
CA VAL A 307 -13.33 17.48 0.47
C VAL A 307 -14.56 18.19 -0.08
N ASP A 308 -14.57 19.53 -0.02
CA ASP A 308 -15.59 20.39 -0.64
C ASP A 308 -15.47 20.47 -2.18
N ALA A 309 -14.59 19.68 -2.76
CA ALA A 309 -14.32 19.63 -4.20
C ALA A 309 -15.21 18.58 -4.89
N THR A 310 -15.60 18.87 -6.14
CA THR A 310 -16.32 17.92 -7.00
C THR A 310 -15.53 16.63 -7.17
N TRP A 311 -16.17 15.49 -6.91
CA TRP A 311 -15.61 14.18 -7.19
C TRP A 311 -15.95 13.71 -8.59
N PHE A 312 -14.98 13.11 -9.26
CA PHE A 312 -15.09 12.59 -10.61
C PHE A 312 -14.76 11.10 -10.62
N SER A 313 -15.56 10.31 -11.34
CA SER A 313 -15.24 8.91 -11.65
C SER A 313 -14.09 8.82 -12.64
N PHE A 314 -13.45 7.65 -12.74
CA PHE A 314 -12.45 7.41 -13.79
C PHE A 314 -13.02 7.55 -15.22
N ALA A 315 -14.34 7.48 -15.40
CA ALA A 315 -15.02 7.77 -16.67
C ALA A 315 -15.31 9.26 -16.91
N GLY A 316 -14.89 10.16 -16.01
CA GLY A 316 -15.11 11.60 -16.09
C GLY A 316 -16.51 12.07 -15.68
N LEU A 317 -17.34 11.19 -15.11
CA LEU A 317 -18.68 11.55 -14.60
C LEU A 317 -18.54 12.14 -13.20
N VAL A 318 -19.32 13.18 -12.89
CA VAL A 318 -19.43 13.70 -11.51
C VAL A 318 -20.18 12.70 -10.64
N GLU A 319 -19.69 12.48 -9.42
CA GLU A 319 -20.37 11.67 -8.40
C GLU A 319 -20.60 12.49 -7.11
N GLU A 320 -21.74 12.30 -6.45
CA GLU A 320 -22.13 13.01 -5.22
C GLU A 320 -21.45 12.44 -3.97
N VAL A 321 -20.13 12.30 -4.02
CA VAL A 321 -19.33 11.67 -2.97
C VAL A 321 -19.16 12.63 -1.79
N ARG A 322 -19.44 12.12 -0.59
CA ARG A 322 -19.32 12.82 0.69
C ARG A 322 -18.27 12.13 1.55
N VAL A 323 -17.25 12.88 1.98
CA VAL A 323 -16.22 12.39 2.93
C VAL A 323 -16.18 13.32 4.14
N VAL A 324 -16.42 12.76 5.33
CA VAL A 324 -16.63 13.52 6.58
C VAL A 324 -16.10 12.75 7.79
N ASP A 325 -15.82 13.44 8.90
CA ASP A 325 -15.43 12.80 10.17
C ASP A 325 -16.55 11.89 10.69
N ALA A 326 -16.21 10.64 11.02
CA ALA A 326 -17.18 9.68 11.54
C ALA A 326 -17.81 10.13 12.87
N ALA A 327 -17.10 10.93 13.68
CA ALA A 327 -17.58 11.47 14.95
C ALA A 327 -18.64 12.58 14.81
N THR A 328 -18.81 13.15 13.61
CA THR A 328 -19.88 14.12 13.31
C THR A 328 -20.94 13.54 12.37
N ALA A 329 -20.60 12.53 11.57
CA ALA A 329 -21.49 11.91 10.61
C ALA A 329 -22.37 10.80 11.20
N ILE A 330 -21.88 10.04 12.19
CA ILE A 330 -22.62 8.93 12.82
C ILE A 330 -23.36 9.49 14.06
N PRO A 331 -24.70 9.43 14.11
CA PRO A 331 -25.45 9.85 15.30
C PRO A 331 -25.30 8.82 16.43
N SER A 332 -25.28 9.29 17.67
CA SER A 332 -25.20 8.43 18.88
C SER A 332 -26.46 7.60 19.14
N SER A 333 -27.60 8.02 18.61
CA SER A 333 -28.84 7.23 18.60
C SER A 333 -29.72 7.59 17.39
N VAL A 334 -30.61 6.67 17.02
CA VAL A 334 -31.62 6.86 15.97
C VAL A 334 -32.99 6.34 16.44
N SER A 335 -34.08 6.99 16.04
CA SER A 335 -35.44 6.53 16.34
C SER A 335 -36.07 5.87 15.11
N ILE A 336 -36.62 4.66 15.28
CA ILE A 336 -37.29 3.88 14.23
C ILE A 336 -38.59 3.34 14.81
N GLY A 337 -39.72 3.68 14.19
CA GLY A 337 -41.05 3.25 14.65
C GLY A 337 -41.46 3.76 16.04
N GLY A 338 -40.74 4.74 16.60
CA GLY A 338 -40.92 5.22 17.98
C GLY A 338 -39.96 4.59 18.99
N THR A 339 -39.27 3.51 18.64
CA THR A 339 -38.22 2.90 19.47
C THR A 339 -36.89 3.63 19.24
N GLU A 340 -36.19 4.00 20.30
CA GLU A 340 -34.82 4.53 20.21
C GLU A 340 -33.79 3.38 20.18
N PHE A 341 -32.81 3.52 19.28
CA PHE A 341 -31.68 2.63 19.11
C PHE A 341 -30.38 3.40 19.36
N VAL A 342 -29.59 3.00 20.36
CA VAL A 342 -28.32 3.64 20.74
C VAL A 342 -27.15 2.97 20.02
N GLN A 343 -26.18 3.77 19.57
CA GLN A 343 -25.02 3.30 18.81
C GLN A 343 -24.11 2.38 19.65
N GLU A 344 -23.74 1.23 19.08
CA GLU A 344 -22.73 0.33 19.62
C GLU A 344 -21.33 0.68 19.11
N SER A 345 -20.29 0.31 19.86
CA SER A 345 -18.87 0.51 19.46
C SER A 345 -18.39 -0.43 18.34
N ARG A 346 -19.29 -1.23 17.76
CA ARG A 346 -19.03 -2.23 16.72
C ARG A 346 -19.61 -1.80 15.38
N LEU A 347 -19.04 -2.33 14.30
CA LEU A 347 -19.52 -2.12 12.93
C LEU A 347 -19.94 -3.45 12.29
N CYS A 348 -20.85 -3.40 11.32
CA CYS A 348 -21.25 -4.51 10.46
C CYS A 348 -21.20 -4.01 9.01
N ASP A 349 -20.53 -4.73 8.10
CA ASP A 349 -20.28 -4.31 6.71
C ASP A 349 -19.83 -2.83 6.57
N ALA A 350 -18.86 -2.46 7.43
CA ALA A 350 -18.32 -1.11 7.61
C ALA A 350 -19.37 -0.02 7.89
N ARG A 351 -20.49 -0.36 8.53
CA ARG A 351 -21.57 0.57 8.91
C ARG A 351 -21.87 0.50 10.41
N PRO A 352 -22.35 1.60 11.02
CA PRO A 352 -22.70 1.63 12.43
C PRO A 352 -23.79 0.62 12.78
N VAL A 353 -23.62 -0.03 13.93
CA VAL A 353 -24.62 -0.90 14.56
C VAL A 353 -25.25 -0.14 15.72
N TYR A 354 -26.54 -0.35 15.95
CA TYR A 354 -27.28 0.23 17.07
C TYR A 354 -28.06 -0.87 17.80
N VAL A 355 -28.41 -0.65 19.06
CA VAL A 355 -29.19 -1.58 19.90
C VAL A 355 -30.42 -0.87 20.48
N ALA A 356 -31.58 -1.52 20.42
CA ALA A 356 -32.84 -0.99 20.91
C ALA A 356 -32.80 -0.76 22.43
N THR A 357 -33.41 0.35 22.86
CA THR A 357 -33.66 0.68 24.27
C THR A 357 -35.15 0.59 24.60
N GLY A 358 -35.48 0.35 25.88
CA GLY A 358 -36.87 0.39 26.36
C GLY A 358 -37.74 -0.85 26.07
N LEU A 359 -37.18 -1.93 25.52
CA LEU A 359 -37.88 -3.22 25.39
C LEU A 359 -37.89 -3.97 26.73
N GLU A 360 -38.76 -3.55 27.66
CA GLU A 360 -38.92 -4.18 28.98
C GLU A 360 -39.75 -5.50 28.94
N GLU A 361 -39.67 -6.27 30.02
CA GLU A 361 -40.20 -7.64 30.12
C GLU A 361 -41.74 -7.69 30.03
N GLY A 362 -42.26 -8.26 28.94
CA GLY A 362 -43.68 -8.56 28.78
C GLY A 362 -44.15 -9.70 29.70
N ASN A 363 -44.60 -9.35 30.90
CA ASN A 363 -45.19 -10.21 31.94
C ASN A 363 -44.33 -11.41 32.40
N ARG A 364 -43.82 -11.33 33.63
CA ARG A 364 -43.20 -12.45 34.34
C ARG A 364 -44.25 -13.51 34.73
N SER A 365 -43.97 -14.77 34.44
CA SER A 365 -44.49 -15.90 35.22
C SER A 365 -43.63 -16.09 36.47
N GLU A 366 -44.23 -16.45 37.61
CA GLU A 366 -43.55 -16.43 38.92
C GLU A 366 -42.59 -17.62 39.18
N ASP A 367 -42.43 -18.53 38.23
CA ASP A 367 -41.58 -19.73 38.36
C ASP A 367 -40.08 -19.40 38.21
N GLY A 368 -39.40 -19.27 39.36
CA GLY A 368 -38.03 -18.75 39.50
C GLY A 368 -36.89 -19.64 39.00
N SER A 369 -36.90 -20.07 37.74
CA SER A 369 -35.77 -20.75 37.09
C SER A 369 -35.54 -20.31 35.64
N GLY A 370 -35.27 -19.01 35.44
CA GLY A 370 -35.00 -18.42 34.13
C GLY A 370 -33.78 -17.49 34.14
N SER A 371 -32.89 -17.64 33.15
CA SER A 371 -31.81 -16.69 32.88
C SER A 371 -32.39 -15.44 32.19
N GLY A 372 -32.89 -14.49 32.97
CA GLY A 372 -33.54 -13.25 32.51
C GLY A 372 -32.61 -12.29 31.76
N GLY A 373 -32.21 -12.65 30.54
CA GLY A 373 -31.57 -11.76 29.57
C GLY A 373 -32.61 -11.26 28.57
N GLY A 374 -33.09 -10.03 28.75
CA GLY A 374 -34.04 -9.41 27.82
C GLY A 374 -33.54 -9.44 26.37
N MET A 375 -34.44 -9.75 25.44
CA MET A 375 -34.11 -9.96 24.01
C MET A 375 -33.64 -8.65 23.37
N LYS A 376 -32.31 -8.46 23.29
CA LYS A 376 -31.71 -7.32 22.59
C LYS A 376 -32.05 -7.39 21.10
N VAL A 377 -32.54 -6.29 20.54
CA VAL A 377 -32.74 -6.13 19.09
C VAL A 377 -31.68 -5.16 18.57
N TYR A 378 -30.91 -5.59 17.58
CA TYR A 378 -29.89 -4.78 16.93
C TYR A 378 -30.36 -4.30 15.55
N LEU A 379 -30.07 -3.04 15.25
CA LEU A 379 -30.12 -2.46 13.92
C LEU A 379 -28.73 -2.54 13.28
N TYR A 380 -28.64 -3.18 12.12
CA TYR A 380 -27.41 -3.28 11.34
C TYR A 380 -27.73 -3.34 9.83
N PHE A 381 -26.75 -3.04 8.99
CA PHE A 381 -26.88 -3.19 7.53
C PHE A 381 -26.27 -4.52 7.08
N ARG A 382 -26.80 -5.11 6.01
CA ARG A 382 -26.21 -6.26 5.32
C ARG A 382 -25.96 -5.92 3.85
N ALA A 383 -24.69 -5.87 3.46
CA ALA A 383 -24.26 -5.40 2.13
C ALA A 383 -24.50 -6.42 1.01
N GLN A 384 -24.64 -7.71 1.32
CA GLN A 384 -24.98 -8.72 0.31
C GLN A 384 -26.45 -8.59 -0.13
N GLU A 385 -27.36 -8.30 0.80
CA GLU A 385 -28.78 -8.06 0.55
C GLU A 385 -29.10 -6.60 0.19
N SER A 386 -28.22 -5.65 0.53
CA SER A 386 -28.48 -4.20 0.47
C SER A 386 -29.65 -3.74 1.35
N GLU A 387 -29.85 -4.40 2.48
CA GLU A 387 -30.97 -4.17 3.41
C GLU A 387 -30.48 -3.72 4.80
N TRP A 388 -31.25 -2.87 5.47
CA TRP A 388 -31.16 -2.64 6.91
C TRP A 388 -32.01 -3.69 7.62
N TRP A 389 -31.42 -4.38 8.60
CA TRP A 389 -32.01 -5.49 9.34
C TRP A 389 -32.18 -5.14 10.82
N LEU A 390 -33.30 -5.60 11.39
CA LEU A 390 -33.55 -5.69 12.83
C LEU A 390 -33.53 -7.17 13.22
N GLY A 391 -32.64 -7.56 14.13
CA GLY A 391 -32.49 -8.96 14.55
C GLY A 391 -31.83 -9.13 15.93
N PRO A 392 -31.94 -10.32 16.55
CA PRO A 392 -31.39 -10.57 17.89
C PRO A 392 -29.86 -10.72 17.93
N GLU A 393 -29.23 -10.97 16.79
CA GLU A 393 -27.77 -11.08 16.65
C GLU A 393 -27.30 -10.30 15.41
N VAL A 394 -26.19 -9.57 15.55
CA VAL A 394 -25.58 -8.77 14.48
C VAL A 394 -24.92 -9.70 13.47
N GLY A 395 -25.41 -9.70 12.22
CA GLY A 395 -25.01 -10.68 11.20
C GLY A 395 -25.65 -12.06 11.38
N GLY A 396 -26.60 -12.20 12.32
CA GLY A 396 -27.34 -13.44 12.57
C GLY A 396 -28.28 -13.84 11.43
N ARG A 397 -28.81 -15.07 11.49
CA ARG A 397 -29.76 -15.61 10.51
C ARG A 397 -31.23 -15.23 10.76
N GLU A 398 -31.51 -14.66 11.93
CA GLU A 398 -32.85 -14.29 12.36
C GLU A 398 -33.12 -12.81 12.06
N CYS A 399 -34.17 -12.56 11.29
CA CYS A 399 -34.64 -11.24 10.94
C CYS A 399 -36.04 -11.06 11.55
N LEU A 400 -36.21 -10.01 12.35
CA LEU A 400 -37.49 -9.61 12.92
C LEU A 400 -38.20 -8.66 11.94
N ALA A 401 -37.43 -7.74 11.34
CA ALA A 401 -37.90 -6.85 10.29
C ALA A 401 -36.73 -6.34 9.44
N ARG A 402 -37.02 -5.92 8.21
CA ARG A 402 -36.02 -5.35 7.30
C ARG A 402 -36.56 -4.21 6.45
N ALA A 403 -35.69 -3.28 6.10
CA ALA A 403 -35.96 -2.16 5.21
C ALA A 403 -34.99 -2.17 4.03
N THR A 404 -35.46 -1.78 2.85
CA THR A 404 -34.60 -1.55 1.68
C THR A 404 -33.61 -0.43 1.98
N GLY A 405 -32.32 -0.71 1.86
CA GLY A 405 -31.26 0.28 2.00
C GLY A 405 -30.61 0.65 0.66
N SER A 406 -29.46 1.29 0.73
CA SER A 406 -28.62 1.61 -0.42
C SER A 406 -27.17 1.35 -0.06
N LEU A 407 -26.40 0.76 -0.99
CA LEU A 407 -24.96 0.63 -0.85
C LEU A 407 -24.25 1.99 -0.83
N LEU A 408 -24.91 3.08 -1.24
CA LEU A 408 -24.36 4.45 -1.24
C LEU A 408 -24.44 5.13 0.13
N SER A 409 -25.34 4.68 1.01
CA SER A 409 -25.55 5.24 2.35
C SER A 409 -24.82 4.41 3.40
N VAL A 410 -24.25 5.09 4.40
CA VAL A 410 -23.54 4.45 5.53
C VAL A 410 -24.37 4.54 6.80
N VAL A 411 -25.05 5.66 7.03
CA VAL A 411 -25.90 5.90 8.20
C VAL A 411 -27.37 5.52 7.87
N PRO A 412 -28.13 4.88 8.80
CA PRO A 412 -29.54 4.61 8.57
C PRO A 412 -30.34 5.93 8.57
N THR A 413 -31.19 6.12 7.57
CA THR A 413 -32.00 7.35 7.44
C THR A 413 -33.35 7.20 8.12
N ALA A 414 -33.93 8.32 8.58
CA ALA A 414 -35.27 8.35 9.17
C ALA A 414 -36.41 7.98 8.19
N ALA A 415 -36.10 7.77 6.91
CA ALA A 415 -37.03 7.34 5.88
C ALA A 415 -37.15 5.81 5.70
N LEU A 416 -36.38 5.02 6.47
CA LEU A 416 -36.39 3.56 6.36
C LEU A 416 -37.74 2.94 6.78
N GLN A 417 -38.43 2.33 5.82
CA GLN A 417 -39.69 1.62 6.04
C GLN A 417 -39.43 0.13 6.26
N PHE A 418 -39.51 -0.31 7.52
CA PHE A 418 -39.31 -1.70 7.91
C PHE A 418 -40.57 -2.54 7.63
N ARG A 419 -40.36 -3.72 7.03
CA ARG A 419 -41.35 -4.78 6.87
C ARG A 419 -41.03 -5.87 7.88
N MET A 420 -42.01 -6.24 8.70
CA MET A 420 -41.90 -7.37 9.63
C MET A 420 -41.78 -8.67 8.84
N GLU A 421 -40.89 -9.56 9.25
CA GLU A 421 -40.88 -10.96 8.79
C GLU A 421 -41.79 -11.80 9.70
N PRO A 422 -42.55 -12.78 9.17
CA PRO A 422 -43.33 -13.68 10.00
C PRO A 422 -42.39 -14.63 10.78
N PRO A 423 -42.69 -14.95 12.06
CA PRO A 423 -41.91 -15.91 12.83
C PRO A 423 -41.92 -17.29 12.15
N ARG A 424 -40.76 -17.97 12.13
CA ARG A 424 -40.53 -19.14 11.26
C ARG A 424 -41.31 -20.40 11.62
N ASP A 425 -41.92 -20.46 12.80
CA ASP A 425 -42.58 -21.65 13.35
C ASP A 425 -43.98 -21.94 12.77
N ALA A 426 -44.35 -21.31 11.65
CA ALA A 426 -45.61 -21.53 10.93
C ALA A 426 -45.43 -22.17 9.53
N ALA A 427 -44.20 -22.32 9.02
CA ALA A 427 -43.93 -22.70 7.63
C ALA A 427 -43.63 -24.20 7.40
N ALA A 428 -43.96 -25.08 8.37
CA ALA A 428 -43.56 -26.48 8.37
C ALA A 428 -44.71 -27.48 8.64
N GLY A 429 -45.91 -27.26 8.09
CA GLY A 429 -47.01 -28.22 8.28
C GLY A 429 -48.38 -27.90 7.70
N ALA A 430 -48.52 -27.75 6.37
CA ALA A 430 -49.84 -27.78 5.71
C ALA A 430 -49.80 -28.19 4.23
N ALA A 431 -50.93 -28.73 3.74
CA ALA A 431 -51.34 -28.81 2.33
C ALA A 431 -50.48 -29.63 1.35
N GLY A 432 -50.44 -30.95 1.55
CA GLY A 432 -50.65 -31.88 0.44
C GLY A 432 -52.14 -32.21 0.28
N ALA A 433 -52.53 -32.84 -0.84
CA ALA A 433 -53.85 -33.43 -1.12
C ALA A 433 -55.06 -32.50 -1.47
N ALA A 434 -55.06 -32.02 -2.72
CA ALA A 434 -56.05 -32.34 -3.77
C ALA A 434 -57.58 -32.06 -3.66
N THR A 435 -58.10 -31.54 -4.80
CA THR A 435 -59.38 -31.82 -5.51
C THR A 435 -60.71 -31.08 -5.23
N THR A 436 -61.45 -30.87 -6.34
CA THR A 436 -62.79 -30.27 -6.54
C THR A 436 -62.90 -28.73 -6.41
N GLY A 437 -63.62 -28.00 -7.28
CA GLY A 437 -64.17 -28.38 -8.59
C GLY A 437 -65.13 -27.33 -9.24
N SER A 438 -64.97 -27.08 -10.55
CA SER A 438 -65.80 -26.23 -11.45
C SER A 438 -65.92 -24.72 -11.13
N GLY A 439 -66.10 -23.82 -12.10
CA GLY A 439 -66.11 -24.00 -13.57
C GLY A 439 -66.22 -22.67 -14.33
N ALA A 440 -65.77 -22.65 -15.59
CA ALA A 440 -65.89 -21.53 -16.54
C ALA A 440 -66.75 -21.94 -17.76
N PRO A 441 -66.93 -21.06 -18.75
CA PRO A 441 -66.97 -21.54 -20.14
C PRO A 441 -66.20 -20.68 -21.15
N ASP A 442 -65.40 -21.35 -22.00
CA ASP A 442 -64.88 -20.87 -23.30
C ASP A 442 -65.88 -21.16 -24.44
N PRO A 443 -65.62 -20.68 -25.68
CA PRO A 443 -65.17 -21.53 -26.83
C PRO A 443 -63.92 -20.96 -27.55
N GLU A 444 -63.19 -21.58 -28.51
CA GLU A 444 -63.05 -22.94 -29.14
C GLU A 444 -61.85 -22.88 -30.15
N LEU A 445 -61.29 -23.89 -30.87
CA LEU A 445 -61.41 -25.37 -30.95
C LEU A 445 -60.10 -25.97 -31.57
N GLY A 446 -59.33 -26.79 -30.84
CA GLY A 446 -58.35 -27.77 -31.39
C GLY A 446 -57.04 -27.23 -32.04
N SER A 447 -56.02 -28.04 -32.36
CA SER A 447 -55.62 -29.44 -32.01
C SER A 447 -54.26 -29.75 -32.71
N GLY A 448 -53.34 -30.61 -32.25
CA GLY A 448 -53.29 -31.49 -31.07
C GLY A 448 -52.00 -32.37 -31.06
N ASP A 449 -52.00 -33.44 -30.25
CA ASP A 449 -51.13 -34.63 -30.21
C ASP A 449 -49.59 -34.60 -29.91
N LEU A 450 -49.26 -35.41 -28.89
CA LEU A 450 -48.06 -36.23 -28.61
C LEU A 450 -46.74 -35.65 -27.97
N PRO A 451 -46.18 -36.31 -26.93
CA PRO A 451 -44.89 -35.99 -26.25
C PRO A 451 -43.85 -37.17 -26.34
N PRO A 452 -42.77 -37.30 -25.51
CA PRO A 452 -41.77 -36.37 -24.94
C PRO A 452 -40.28 -36.87 -25.12
N ILE A 453 -39.33 -36.33 -24.32
CA ILE A 453 -38.02 -36.93 -23.86
C ILE A 453 -36.72 -36.71 -24.70
N LYS A 454 -35.85 -35.85 -24.14
CA LYS A 454 -34.35 -35.89 -23.98
C LYS A 454 -33.38 -36.11 -25.16
N ALA A 455 -32.13 -35.67 -24.90
CA ALA A 455 -30.89 -35.78 -25.70
C ALA A 455 -30.78 -34.75 -26.85
N LYS A 456 -29.59 -34.40 -27.38
CA LYS A 456 -28.23 -34.99 -27.22
C LYS A 456 -27.14 -33.91 -27.42
N VAL A 457 -25.95 -34.09 -26.85
CA VAL A 457 -24.77 -33.26 -27.17
C VAL A 457 -24.15 -33.72 -28.50
N PRO A 458 -23.79 -32.82 -29.44
CA PRO A 458 -23.10 -33.20 -30.66
C PRO A 458 -21.58 -33.26 -30.50
N THR A 459 -20.98 -34.39 -30.86
CA THR A 459 -19.52 -34.55 -31.04
C THR A 459 -19.20 -34.73 -32.52
N TRP A 460 -18.17 -34.07 -33.03
CA TRP A 460 -17.52 -34.50 -34.28
C TRP A 460 -16.00 -34.34 -34.19
N LEU A 461 -15.31 -35.42 -34.57
CA LEU A 461 -13.86 -35.56 -34.66
C LEU A 461 -13.62 -36.81 -35.53
N PRO A 462 -12.80 -36.73 -36.58
CA PRO A 462 -11.51 -37.44 -36.57
C PRO A 462 -10.39 -36.55 -37.20
N LEU A 463 -9.10 -36.90 -37.26
CA LEU A 463 -8.44 -38.21 -37.35
C LEU A 463 -7.16 -38.33 -36.48
N VAL A 464 -6.89 -39.58 -36.07
CA VAL A 464 -5.61 -40.30 -35.78
C VAL A 464 -4.23 -39.57 -35.87
N CYS A 465 -3.17 -40.02 -35.18
CA CYS A 465 -2.87 -41.42 -34.77
C CYS A 465 -2.05 -41.59 -33.47
N SER A 466 -1.96 -42.86 -33.07
CA SER A 466 -1.34 -43.42 -31.85
C SER A 466 0.13 -43.07 -31.58
N LEU A 467 0.49 -43.07 -30.30
CA LEU A 467 1.62 -43.85 -29.79
C LEU A 467 1.34 -44.29 -28.33
N ALA A 468 2.00 -45.34 -27.85
CA ALA A 468 1.56 -46.12 -26.69
C ALA A 468 2.62 -46.27 -25.58
N THR A 469 2.15 -46.71 -24.40
CA THR A 469 2.89 -47.28 -23.27
C THR A 469 4.02 -46.46 -22.64
N ALA A 470 3.77 -45.95 -21.43
CA ALA A 470 4.82 -45.57 -20.50
C ALA A 470 5.48 -46.84 -19.89
N ALA A 471 6.80 -46.99 -20.02
CA ALA A 471 7.59 -47.96 -19.27
C ALA A 471 9.12 -47.67 -19.23
N ALA A 472 9.58 -46.46 -19.59
CA ALA A 472 11.00 -46.11 -19.57
C ALA A 472 11.24 -44.60 -19.38
N TRP A 473 11.65 -44.20 -18.17
CA TRP A 473 12.50 -43.02 -17.82
C TRP A 473 12.59 -42.86 -16.29
N LEU A 474 12.86 -43.97 -15.58
CA LEU A 474 13.06 -44.00 -14.11
C LEU A 474 14.49 -44.45 -13.72
N LEU A 475 15.41 -44.45 -14.69
CA LEU A 475 16.83 -44.73 -14.54
C LEU A 475 17.62 -43.80 -15.47
N LEU A 476 18.76 -43.29 -14.96
CA LEU A 476 19.50 -42.12 -15.47
C LEU A 476 18.68 -40.82 -15.30
N LEU A 477 19.15 -39.79 -14.60
CA LEU A 477 20.53 -39.45 -14.21
C LEU A 477 20.71 -39.43 -12.67
N ARG A 478 21.90 -39.84 -12.20
CA ARG A 478 22.35 -39.58 -10.82
C ARG A 478 22.93 -38.16 -10.75
N PRO A 479 22.58 -37.32 -9.75
CA PRO A 479 23.42 -36.17 -9.42
C PRO A 479 24.74 -36.68 -8.81
N LEU A 480 25.86 -36.17 -9.31
CA LEU A 480 27.17 -36.44 -8.72
C LEU A 480 27.33 -35.67 -7.40
N ARG A 481 27.95 -36.30 -6.40
CA ARG A 481 28.36 -35.65 -5.15
C ARG A 481 29.45 -34.63 -5.50
N SER A 482 29.21 -33.36 -5.23
CA SER A 482 30.18 -32.28 -5.45
C SER A 482 30.28 -31.41 -4.21
N GLU A 483 31.38 -31.56 -3.48
CA GLU A 483 31.79 -30.63 -2.42
C GLU A 483 32.60 -29.51 -3.08
N ALA A 484 31.94 -28.38 -3.37
CA ALA A 484 32.57 -27.16 -3.85
C ALA A 484 31.90 -25.96 -3.19
N VAL A 485 32.63 -25.28 -2.30
CA VAL A 485 32.13 -24.12 -1.54
C VAL A 485 31.92 -22.93 -2.48
N SER A 486 30.71 -22.36 -2.47
CA SER A 486 30.45 -21.03 -3.04
C SER A 486 29.39 -20.33 -2.19
N THR A 487 29.85 -19.44 -1.31
CA THR A 487 29.01 -18.66 -0.40
C THR A 487 28.31 -17.52 -1.14
N LYS A 488 27.27 -17.85 -1.91
CA LYS A 488 26.24 -16.87 -2.27
C LYS A 488 25.37 -16.60 -1.05
N GLU A 489 25.55 -15.43 -0.44
CA GLU A 489 24.66 -14.94 0.61
C GLU A 489 23.23 -14.83 0.05
N LYS A 490 22.31 -15.63 0.59
CA LYS A 490 20.88 -15.47 0.37
C LYS A 490 20.39 -14.28 1.21
N PRO A 491 19.36 -13.53 0.78
CA PRO A 491 18.81 -12.45 1.58
C PRO A 491 18.26 -12.99 2.90
N ALA A 492 18.91 -12.65 4.02
CA ALA A 492 18.57 -13.15 5.37
C ALA A 492 17.12 -12.85 5.78
N ALA A 493 16.47 -11.87 5.15
CA ALA A 493 15.06 -11.55 5.33
C ALA A 493 14.09 -12.74 5.11
N LEU A 494 14.47 -13.73 4.28
CA LEU A 494 13.67 -14.94 3.99
C LEU A 494 14.11 -16.19 4.77
N ALA A 495 15.13 -16.09 5.63
CA ALA A 495 15.61 -17.23 6.43
C ALA A 495 14.67 -17.55 7.60
N CYS A 496 14.51 -18.83 7.91
CA CYS A 496 13.80 -19.37 9.06
C CYS A 496 14.33 -18.76 10.37
N VAL A 497 13.45 -18.22 11.21
CA VAL A 497 13.86 -17.50 12.44
C VAL A 497 14.45 -18.41 13.53
N VAL A 498 14.50 -19.72 13.30
CA VAL A 498 14.97 -20.75 14.25
C VAL A 498 16.37 -21.25 13.89
N CYS A 499 16.57 -21.68 12.63
CA CYS A 499 17.88 -22.18 12.18
C CYS A 499 18.71 -21.14 11.39
N LEU A 500 18.11 -20.05 10.93
CA LEU A 500 18.74 -18.99 10.10
C LEU A 500 19.34 -19.44 8.75
N GLU A 501 19.30 -20.73 8.42
CA GLU A 501 19.88 -21.32 7.19
C GLU A 501 18.84 -21.59 6.09
N ALA A 502 17.73 -22.23 6.45
CA ALA A 502 16.70 -22.68 5.51
C ALA A 502 15.65 -21.59 5.23
N PRO A 503 15.04 -21.54 4.03
CA PRO A 503 13.98 -20.57 3.74
C PRO A 503 12.73 -20.84 4.58
N ARG A 504 11.92 -19.79 4.81
CA ARG A 504 10.58 -19.92 5.40
C ARG A 504 9.64 -20.58 4.39
N THR A 505 8.97 -21.64 4.79
CA THR A 505 8.02 -22.40 3.93
C THR A 505 6.75 -22.84 4.66
N ILE A 506 6.62 -22.58 5.97
CA ILE A 506 5.48 -23.06 6.76
C ILE A 506 4.70 -21.92 7.40
N LEU A 507 3.38 -21.94 7.17
CA LEU A 507 2.35 -21.15 7.83
C LEU A 507 1.89 -21.85 9.11
N LEU A 508 2.01 -21.18 10.25
CA LEU A 508 1.62 -21.70 11.57
C LEU A 508 0.17 -21.32 11.90
N MET A 509 -0.74 -22.29 12.00
CA MET A 509 -2.15 -22.07 12.34
C MET A 509 -2.37 -22.16 13.86
N PRO A 510 -3.30 -21.39 14.45
CA PRO A 510 -4.24 -20.47 13.79
C PRO A 510 -3.65 -19.07 13.51
N CYS A 511 -2.44 -18.76 13.97
CA CYS A 511 -1.89 -17.40 13.99
C CYS A 511 -1.44 -16.84 12.63
N ARG A 512 -1.36 -17.68 11.59
CA ARG A 512 -0.98 -17.34 10.20
C ARG A 512 0.41 -16.67 10.03
N HIS A 513 1.35 -16.92 10.94
CA HIS A 513 2.73 -16.49 10.76
C HIS A 513 3.52 -17.44 9.86
N VAL A 514 4.24 -16.91 8.87
CA VAL A 514 5.20 -17.64 8.04
C VAL A 514 6.62 -17.26 8.48
N CYS A 515 7.18 -18.00 9.45
CA CYS A 515 8.47 -17.68 10.06
C CYS A 515 9.48 -18.85 10.10
N CYS A 516 9.04 -20.07 9.77
CA CYS A 516 9.86 -21.29 9.89
C CYS A 516 9.99 -22.06 8.57
N CYS A 517 11.08 -22.80 8.43
CA CYS A 517 11.19 -23.92 7.50
C CYS A 517 10.46 -25.16 8.08
N LYS A 518 10.26 -26.17 7.24
CA LYS A 518 9.60 -27.45 7.58
C LYS A 518 10.17 -28.11 8.83
N ASP A 519 11.47 -28.44 8.81
CA ASP A 519 12.16 -29.18 9.87
C ASP A 519 12.14 -28.49 11.25
N CYS A 520 11.95 -27.16 11.26
CA CYS A 520 11.81 -26.38 12.49
C CYS A 520 10.34 -26.28 12.93
N ALA A 521 9.39 -26.10 12.01
CA ALA A 521 7.97 -26.00 12.33
C ALA A 521 7.41 -27.32 12.90
N GLU A 522 7.87 -28.46 12.40
CA GLU A 522 7.51 -29.80 12.90
C GLU A 522 8.02 -30.09 14.33
N ARG A 523 8.81 -29.18 14.92
CA ARG A 523 9.35 -29.27 16.30
C ARG A 523 8.84 -28.16 17.22
N LEU A 524 7.76 -27.47 16.84
CA LEU A 524 7.27 -26.25 17.52
C LEU A 524 5.77 -26.30 17.84
N ASP A 525 5.46 -26.66 19.08
CA ASP A 525 4.10 -26.59 19.65
C ASP A 525 3.55 -25.16 19.73
N ARG A 526 4.40 -24.14 19.59
CA ARG A 526 4.04 -22.71 19.66
C ARG A 526 4.79 -21.87 18.62
N CYS A 527 4.12 -20.87 18.06
CA CYS A 527 4.70 -19.96 17.08
C CYS A 527 5.80 -19.07 17.71
N PRO A 528 7.03 -19.00 17.14
CA PRO A 528 8.10 -18.14 17.64
C PRO A 528 7.76 -16.64 17.66
N MET A 529 6.92 -16.17 16.72
CA MET A 529 6.60 -14.74 16.57
C MET A 529 5.59 -14.22 17.61
N CYS A 530 4.55 -15.01 17.91
CA CYS A 530 3.42 -14.57 18.74
C CYS A 530 3.09 -15.49 19.93
N ARG A 531 3.79 -16.62 20.08
CA ARG A 531 3.64 -17.63 21.16
C ARG A 531 2.29 -18.35 21.23
N THR A 532 1.38 -18.09 20.29
CA THR A 532 0.15 -18.86 20.08
C THR A 532 0.48 -20.34 19.83
N GLU A 533 -0.33 -21.24 20.37
CA GLU A 533 -0.19 -22.69 20.15
C GLU A 533 -0.48 -23.08 18.70
N THR A 534 0.35 -23.98 18.18
CA THR A 534 0.31 -24.46 16.79
C THR A 534 -0.70 -25.60 16.68
N THR A 535 -1.86 -25.36 16.08
CA THR A 535 -2.90 -26.40 15.89
C THR A 535 -2.79 -27.13 14.55
N SER A 536 -2.20 -26.49 13.53
CA SER A 536 -1.82 -27.15 12.28
C SER A 536 -0.73 -26.39 11.53
N LEU A 537 -0.08 -27.07 10.60
CA LEU A 537 0.94 -26.53 9.69
C LEU A 537 0.39 -26.55 8.26
N ALA A 538 0.64 -25.50 7.49
CA ALA A 538 0.40 -25.49 6.04
C ALA A 538 1.68 -25.07 5.31
N GLU A 539 2.07 -25.83 4.29
CA GLU A 539 3.23 -25.53 3.45
C GLU A 539 2.86 -24.49 2.39
N VAL A 540 3.67 -23.44 2.27
CA VAL A 540 3.43 -22.27 1.44
C VAL A 540 4.66 -21.96 0.60
N PHE A 541 4.43 -21.55 -0.64
CA PHE A 541 5.45 -21.10 -1.58
C PHE A 541 5.54 -19.57 -1.52
N LEU A 542 6.74 -19.04 -1.27
CA LEU A 542 7.08 -17.62 -1.18
C LEU A 542 7.98 -17.20 -2.34
#